data_AF-A0A6I2XKE1-F1
#
_entry.id   AF-A0A6I2XKE1-F1
#
_cell.length_a   1.000
_cell.length_b   1.000
_cell.length_c   1.000
_cell.angle_alpha   90.00
_cell.angle_beta   90.00
_cell.angle_gamma   90.00
#
_symmetry.space_group_name_H-M   'P 1'
#
loop_
_entity.id
_entity.type
_entity.pdbx_description
1 polymer ?
#
loop_
_entity_poly.entity_id
_entity_poly.type
_entity_poly.pdbx_seq_one_letter_code
_entity_poly.pdbx_strand_id
1 'polypeptide(L)'
;MKWRIVANGAALVVTISIGATIVGSSPVRTNASSKSQVGGGSAIGLLQTIRVESEHGGGYARALFEHWRDIDGDGCDSREQVLKRDSVTLPQVDPYSCKVIAGDWVSPYDGARWSSPSDIDIDHVVALKEAWDSGAWAWSKATRKAYANDTSDKRTLLAVTDNVNQRKSDKDPSQWVPPLKSYVCTYLGNWISVKARWNLSMDISERGRIKNLLDSSCTGLVIEPWSAAPVSGTMLTSPVTTSPAATSPAATSPAATSPTTTSAATVPAQVGVSVYPGAWCKPEGATGIYTNGKSYVCAKTNASGVAYSDGRARWRRG
;
A
#
# COMPACT_ATOMS: atom_id res chain seq x y z
N MET A 1 73.95 -21.35 -1.81
CA MET A 1 74.25 -20.17 -0.97
C MET A 1 73.02 -19.87 -0.14
N LYS A 2 73.09 -20.11 1.17
CA LYS A 2 72.03 -19.87 2.16
C LYS A 2 72.46 -18.67 2.98
N TRP A 3 71.65 -17.62 3.07
CA TRP A 3 71.87 -16.54 4.03
C TRP A 3 70.64 -16.45 4.93
N ARG A 4 70.83 -16.84 6.20
CA ARG A 4 69.91 -16.64 7.32
C ARG A 4 70.43 -15.42 8.08
N ILE A 5 69.62 -14.38 8.22
CA ILE A 5 69.89 -13.30 9.16
C ILE A 5 69.30 -13.75 10.51
N VAL A 6 70.17 -13.92 11.51
CA VAL A 6 69.81 -14.19 12.90
C VAL A 6 69.90 -12.87 13.65
N ALA A 7 68.76 -12.37 14.16
CA ALA A 7 68.73 -11.26 15.09
C ALA A 7 68.42 -11.81 16.49
N ASN A 8 69.46 -11.83 17.34
CA ASN A 8 69.33 -12.13 18.76
C ASN A 8 68.81 -10.88 19.48
N GLY A 9 67.53 -10.85 19.82
CA GLY A 9 66.93 -9.83 20.68
C GLY A 9 66.56 -10.43 22.03
N ALA A 10 67.35 -10.14 23.07
CA ALA A 10 67.00 -10.47 24.45
C ALA A 10 65.85 -9.55 24.90
N ALA A 11 64.69 -10.14 25.22
CA ALA A 11 63.57 -9.41 25.80
C ALA A 11 63.68 -9.39 27.32
N LEU A 12 63.97 -8.22 27.88
CA LEU A 12 63.90 -7.93 29.31
C LEU A 12 62.43 -7.76 29.69
N VAL A 13 61.85 -8.73 30.41
CA VAL A 13 60.47 -8.62 30.93
C VAL A 13 60.52 -7.90 32.28
N VAL A 14 60.08 -6.64 32.29
CA VAL A 14 59.83 -5.87 33.53
C VAL A 14 58.33 -5.94 33.81
N THR A 15 57.94 -6.72 34.81
CA THR A 15 56.56 -6.74 35.31
C THR A 15 56.35 -5.61 36.32
N ILE A 16 55.61 -4.58 35.92
CA ILE A 16 55.09 -3.55 36.82
C ILE A 16 53.64 -3.94 37.17
N SER A 17 53.43 -4.39 38.40
CA SER A 17 52.09 -4.68 38.93
C SER A 17 51.42 -3.37 39.38
N ILE A 18 50.53 -2.82 38.57
CA ILE A 18 49.64 -1.72 38.98
C ILE A 18 48.36 -2.35 39.53
N GLY A 19 48.20 -2.31 40.86
CA GLY A 19 46.93 -2.66 41.52
C GLY A 19 45.92 -1.55 41.31
N ALA A 20 45.04 -1.69 40.31
CA ALA A 20 43.88 -0.83 40.13
C ALA A 20 42.67 -1.43 40.87
N THR A 21 42.25 -0.77 41.95
CA THR A 21 40.97 -1.02 42.62
C THR A 21 39.83 -0.59 41.71
N ILE A 22 39.15 -1.57 41.10
CA ILE A 22 37.97 -1.32 40.26
C ILE A 22 36.79 -1.04 41.20
N VAL A 23 36.49 0.24 41.42
CA VAL A 23 35.23 0.65 42.04
C VAL A 23 34.10 0.29 41.08
N GLY A 24 33.29 -0.68 41.46
CA GLY A 24 32.16 -1.18 40.68
C GLY A 24 31.10 -0.10 40.47
N SER A 25 31.24 0.65 39.37
CA SER A 25 30.16 1.49 38.86
C SER A 25 29.24 0.59 38.03
N SER A 26 28.04 0.36 38.53
CA SER A 26 26.99 -0.34 37.79
C SER A 26 26.74 0.42 36.48
N PRO A 27 26.65 -0.24 35.32
CA PRO A 27 26.29 0.45 34.09
C PRO A 27 24.87 0.99 34.26
N VAL A 28 24.74 2.32 34.22
CA VAL A 28 23.45 2.99 34.05
C VAL A 28 22.90 2.48 32.73
N ARG A 29 21.92 1.60 32.82
CA ARG A 29 21.16 1.09 31.69
C ARG A 29 20.38 2.28 31.15
N THR A 30 20.92 2.96 30.13
CA THR A 30 20.15 3.92 29.35
C THR A 30 18.99 3.14 28.73
N ASN A 31 17.78 3.37 29.23
CA ASN A 31 16.57 2.91 28.55
C ASN A 31 16.57 3.58 27.18
N ALA A 32 17.04 2.87 26.16
CA ALA A 32 16.69 3.17 24.79
C ALA A 32 15.16 3.28 24.77
N SER A 33 14.64 4.44 24.35
CA SER A 33 13.20 4.66 24.21
C SER A 33 12.64 3.52 23.37
N SER A 34 12.00 2.55 24.02
CA SER A 34 11.21 1.54 23.37
C SER A 34 10.10 2.31 22.65
N LYS A 35 10.14 2.31 21.31
CA LYS A 35 9.00 2.77 20.51
C LYS A 35 7.78 2.07 21.10
N SER A 36 6.87 2.83 21.72
CA SER A 36 5.71 2.29 22.45
C SER A 36 4.96 1.37 21.49
N GLN A 37 5.09 0.06 21.70
CA GLN A 37 4.40 -0.94 20.89
C GLN A 37 2.94 -0.95 21.34
N VAL A 38 2.04 -0.78 20.38
CA VAL A 38 0.59 -0.77 20.58
C VAL A 38 0.03 -1.99 19.83
N GLY A 39 -0.69 -2.86 20.53
CA GLY A 39 -1.29 -4.06 19.92
C GLY A 39 -0.34 -5.27 19.81
N GLY A 40 -0.71 -6.21 18.94
CA GLY A 40 -0.12 -7.56 18.88
C GLY A 40 -0.85 -8.59 19.76
N GLY A 41 -0.51 -9.87 19.61
CA GLY A 41 -1.10 -10.97 20.36
C GLY A 41 -1.76 -12.02 19.46
N SER A 42 -2.69 -12.81 20.02
CA SER A 42 -3.37 -13.84 19.22
C SER A 42 -4.24 -13.21 18.12
N ALA A 43 -4.17 -13.75 16.91
CA ALA A 43 -4.95 -13.24 15.78
C ALA A 43 -6.45 -13.29 16.05
N ILE A 44 -6.93 -14.33 16.73
CA ILE A 44 -8.34 -14.46 17.11
C ILE A 44 -8.76 -13.42 18.15
N GLY A 45 -7.89 -13.11 19.12
CA GLY A 45 -8.14 -12.11 20.13
C GLY A 45 -8.19 -10.71 19.52
N LEU A 46 -7.27 -10.38 18.61
CA LEU A 46 -7.30 -9.13 17.87
C LEU A 46 -8.49 -9.03 16.92
N LEU A 47 -8.86 -10.11 16.23
CA LEU A 47 -10.05 -10.13 15.39
C LEU A 47 -11.31 -9.78 16.19
N GLN A 48 -11.37 -10.18 17.47
CA GLN A 48 -12.51 -9.88 18.33
C GLN A 48 -12.65 -8.39 18.67
N THR A 49 -11.55 -7.62 18.70
CA THR A 49 -11.57 -6.19 19.02
C THR A 49 -11.95 -5.30 17.84
N ILE A 50 -11.88 -5.83 16.61
CA ILE A 50 -12.26 -5.09 15.40
C ILE A 50 -13.79 -4.96 15.33
N ARG A 51 -14.28 -3.74 15.14
CA ARG A 51 -15.72 -3.45 14.97
C ARG A 51 -16.27 -4.15 13.72
N VAL A 52 -17.50 -4.69 13.85
CA VAL A 52 -18.23 -5.29 12.74
C VAL A 52 -19.27 -4.29 12.25
N GLU A 53 -19.13 -3.82 11.01
CA GLU A 53 -20.00 -2.82 10.41
C GLU A 53 -20.21 -3.12 8.93
N SER A 54 -21.35 -2.72 8.36
CA SER A 54 -21.56 -2.81 6.92
C SER A 54 -20.61 -1.88 6.17
N GLU A 55 -20.16 -2.31 5.00
CA GLU A 55 -19.36 -1.47 4.10
C GLU A 55 -20.09 -0.17 3.74
N HIS A 56 -19.33 0.93 3.72
CA HIS A 56 -19.82 2.21 3.23
C HIS A 56 -19.81 2.25 1.70
N GLY A 57 -20.97 2.04 1.09
CA GLY A 57 -21.14 2.13 -0.35
C GLY A 57 -21.05 3.58 -0.88
N GLY A 58 -20.19 3.80 -1.88
CA GLY A 58 -20.15 5.04 -2.67
C GLY A 58 -19.17 6.10 -2.15
N GLY A 59 -19.09 7.24 -2.86
CA GLY A 59 -18.22 8.37 -2.51
C GLY A 59 -16.71 8.15 -2.68
N TYR A 60 -16.27 6.90 -2.86
CA TYR A 60 -14.87 6.59 -3.09
C TYR A 60 -14.36 7.20 -4.40
N ALA A 61 -13.24 7.92 -4.29
CA ALA A 61 -12.39 8.24 -5.41
C ALA A 61 -10.93 8.03 -4.99
N ARG A 62 -10.16 7.30 -5.82
CA ARG A 62 -8.75 7.00 -5.51
C ARG A 62 -7.91 8.25 -5.25
N ALA A 63 -8.22 9.36 -5.92
CA ALA A 63 -7.55 10.65 -5.73
C ALA A 63 -7.72 11.25 -4.31
N LEU A 64 -8.66 10.76 -3.50
CA LEU A 64 -8.82 11.17 -2.09
C LEU A 64 -7.71 10.62 -1.19
N PHE A 65 -6.98 9.60 -1.67
CA PHE A 65 -5.80 9.03 -1.05
C PHE A 65 -4.57 9.47 -1.85
N GLU A 66 -3.99 10.61 -1.49
CA GLU A 66 -2.73 11.05 -2.07
C GLU A 66 -1.63 10.04 -1.73
N HIS A 67 -1.29 9.17 -2.68
CA HIS A 67 -0.28 8.11 -2.54
C HIS A 67 0.98 8.42 -3.35
N TRP A 68 2.05 7.67 -3.06
CA TRP A 68 3.38 7.87 -3.62
C TRP A 68 3.90 9.28 -3.33
N ARG A 69 4.06 9.55 -2.04
CA ARG A 69 4.68 10.75 -1.49
C ARG A 69 5.82 10.35 -0.60
N ASP A 70 6.86 11.17 -0.63
CA ASP A 70 7.91 11.21 0.37
C ASP A 70 7.34 11.91 1.62
N ILE A 71 7.02 11.12 2.65
CA ILE A 71 6.40 11.62 3.89
C ILE A 71 7.45 11.92 4.96
N ASP A 72 8.55 11.19 4.96
CA ASP A 72 9.67 11.30 5.90
C ASP A 72 10.78 12.24 5.43
N GLY A 73 10.73 12.70 4.17
CA GLY A 73 11.64 13.70 3.62
C GLY A 73 13.00 13.14 3.23
N ASP A 74 13.10 11.83 2.98
CA ASP A 74 14.35 11.15 2.64
C ASP A 74 14.68 11.17 1.13
N GLY A 75 13.81 11.78 0.33
CA GLY A 75 13.92 11.90 -1.13
C GLY A 75 13.31 10.72 -1.89
N CYS A 76 12.80 9.70 -1.21
CA CYS A 76 12.17 8.53 -1.81
C CYS A 76 10.66 8.56 -1.52
N ASP A 77 9.83 8.45 -2.55
CA ASP A 77 8.41 8.26 -2.28
C ASP A 77 8.12 6.87 -1.69
N SER A 78 6.95 6.70 -1.08
CA SER A 78 6.56 5.45 -0.45
C SER A 78 6.56 4.23 -1.40
N ARG A 79 6.40 4.40 -2.72
CA ARG A 79 6.53 3.29 -3.68
C ARG A 79 7.98 2.85 -3.75
N GLU A 80 8.89 3.79 -3.97
CA GLU A 80 10.31 3.49 -4.11
C GLU A 80 10.90 2.96 -2.79
N GLN A 81 10.44 3.46 -1.65
CA GLN A 81 10.80 2.91 -0.33
C GLN A 81 10.43 1.43 -0.19
N VAL A 82 9.22 1.03 -0.63
CA VAL A 82 8.78 -0.37 -0.54
C VAL A 82 9.55 -1.24 -1.54
N LEU A 83 9.77 -0.78 -2.77
CA LEU A 83 10.58 -1.50 -3.75
C LEU A 83 12.00 -1.75 -3.23
N LYS A 84 12.62 -0.75 -2.58
CA LYS A 84 13.92 -0.89 -1.94
C LYS A 84 13.90 -1.89 -0.79
N ARG A 85 12.91 -1.78 0.09
CA ARG A 85 12.75 -2.62 1.29
C ARG A 85 12.52 -4.10 0.95
N ASP A 86 11.70 -4.37 -0.06
CA ASP A 86 11.26 -5.72 -0.39
C ASP A 86 12.13 -6.43 -1.43
N SER A 87 13.14 -5.74 -1.98
CA SER A 87 14.16 -6.38 -2.81
C SER A 87 14.99 -7.34 -1.96
N VAL A 88 15.13 -8.58 -2.43
CA VAL A 88 15.92 -9.65 -1.81
C VAL A 88 17.42 -9.35 -1.90
N THR A 89 17.83 -8.72 -2.98
CA THR A 89 19.21 -8.24 -3.20
C THR A 89 19.25 -6.72 -3.09
N LEU A 90 20.45 -6.14 -3.02
CA LEU A 90 20.61 -4.69 -3.06
C LEU A 90 20.12 -4.16 -4.43
N PRO A 91 19.04 -3.35 -4.47
CA PRO A 91 18.50 -2.86 -5.73
C PRO A 91 19.38 -1.78 -6.35
N GLN A 92 19.28 -1.63 -7.66
CA GLN A 92 19.86 -0.51 -8.39
C GLN A 92 18.90 0.68 -8.31
N VAL A 93 19.38 1.78 -7.75
CA VAL A 93 18.59 2.99 -7.48
C VAL A 93 19.26 4.18 -8.15
N ASP A 94 18.47 5.01 -8.83
CA ASP A 94 18.92 6.31 -9.31
C ASP A 94 19.27 7.21 -8.11
N PRO A 95 20.52 7.69 -8.00
CA PRO A 95 20.98 8.38 -6.79
C PRO A 95 20.38 9.79 -6.60
N TYR A 96 19.69 10.34 -7.60
CA TYR A 96 19.11 11.69 -7.55
C TYR A 96 17.59 11.67 -7.32
N SER A 97 16.89 10.75 -7.96
CA SER A 97 15.42 10.64 -7.93
C SER A 97 14.90 9.54 -7.01
N CYS A 98 15.80 8.73 -6.43
CA CYS A 98 15.48 7.52 -5.67
C CYS A 98 14.67 6.46 -6.45
N LYS A 99 14.57 6.60 -7.76
CA LYS A 99 13.84 5.65 -8.59
C LYS A 99 14.57 4.31 -8.61
N VAL A 100 13.89 3.22 -8.26
CA VAL A 100 14.40 1.86 -8.41
C VAL A 100 14.38 1.48 -9.89
N ILE A 101 15.54 1.10 -10.41
CA ILE A 101 15.76 0.74 -11.82
C ILE A 101 15.69 -0.78 -11.99
N ALA A 102 16.27 -1.51 -11.05
CA ALA A 102 16.29 -2.97 -11.03
C ALA A 102 16.45 -3.47 -9.59
N GLY A 103 16.04 -4.71 -9.34
CA GLY A 103 16.18 -5.39 -8.06
C GLY A 103 15.82 -6.85 -8.23
N ASP A 104 15.61 -7.57 -7.13
CA ASP A 104 15.13 -8.95 -7.16
C ASP A 104 13.99 -9.08 -6.15
N TRP A 105 12.77 -9.31 -6.61
CA TRP A 105 11.61 -9.47 -5.73
C TRP A 105 11.08 -10.90 -5.78
N VAL A 106 10.51 -11.34 -4.66
CA VAL A 106 9.68 -12.54 -4.59
C VAL A 106 8.30 -12.09 -4.12
N SER A 107 7.32 -12.15 -5.01
CA SER A 107 5.96 -11.74 -4.71
C SER A 107 5.38 -12.68 -3.64
N PRO A 108 4.94 -12.17 -2.48
CA PRO A 108 4.42 -13.02 -1.42
C PRO A 108 3.09 -13.67 -1.79
N TYR A 109 2.37 -13.15 -2.78
CA TYR A 109 1.04 -13.64 -3.11
C TYR A 109 1.04 -14.92 -3.95
N ASP A 110 2.04 -15.12 -4.77
CA ASP A 110 2.14 -16.24 -5.73
C ASP A 110 3.51 -16.93 -5.73
N GLY A 111 4.52 -16.35 -5.06
CA GLY A 111 5.89 -16.86 -5.02
C GLY A 111 6.69 -16.58 -6.29
N ALA A 112 6.14 -15.81 -7.24
CA ALA A 112 6.82 -15.47 -8.48
C ALA A 112 8.02 -14.55 -8.23
N ARG A 113 9.07 -14.70 -9.04
CA ARG A 113 10.30 -13.91 -8.94
C ARG A 113 10.36 -12.93 -10.10
N TRP A 114 10.75 -11.69 -9.80
CA TRP A 114 10.80 -10.60 -10.77
C TRP A 114 12.05 -9.76 -10.54
N SER A 115 12.62 -9.24 -11.62
CA SER A 115 13.76 -8.32 -11.55
C SER A 115 13.48 -6.94 -12.14
N SER A 116 12.37 -6.80 -12.87
CA SER A 116 11.90 -5.52 -13.39
C SER A 116 10.90 -4.90 -12.41
N PRO A 117 11.09 -3.63 -11.98
CA PRO A 117 10.10 -2.90 -11.20
C PRO A 117 8.75 -2.73 -11.90
N SER A 118 8.68 -2.90 -13.23
CA SER A 118 7.43 -2.80 -14.00
C SER A 118 6.48 -3.97 -13.80
N ASP A 119 7.01 -5.13 -13.40
CA ASP A 119 6.22 -6.35 -13.16
C ASP A 119 5.73 -6.43 -11.70
N ILE A 120 6.08 -5.42 -10.91
CA ILE A 120 5.79 -5.31 -9.48
C ILE A 120 4.89 -4.10 -9.22
N ASP A 121 3.78 -4.37 -8.55
CA ASP A 121 2.95 -3.37 -7.91
C ASP A 121 3.29 -3.25 -6.42
N ILE A 122 3.04 -2.06 -5.87
CA ILE A 122 2.97 -1.88 -4.42
C ILE A 122 1.50 -1.94 -4.02
N ASP A 123 1.12 -3.06 -3.40
CA ASP A 123 -0.23 -3.30 -2.92
C ASP A 123 -0.41 -2.72 -1.52
N HIS A 124 -1.53 -2.04 -1.31
CA HIS A 124 -2.06 -1.79 0.02
C HIS A 124 -2.74 -3.07 0.47
N VAL A 125 -2.17 -3.77 1.47
CA VAL A 125 -2.67 -5.10 1.90
C VAL A 125 -4.17 -5.02 2.14
N VAL A 126 -4.63 -4.03 2.90
CA VAL A 126 -6.02 -3.57 2.87
C VAL A 126 -6.13 -2.50 1.78
N ALA A 127 -6.89 -2.74 0.71
CA ALA A 127 -6.92 -1.85 -0.44
C ALA A 127 -7.46 -0.44 -0.09
N LEU A 128 -7.10 0.59 -0.85
CA LEU A 128 -7.58 1.96 -0.57
C LEU A 128 -9.11 2.10 -0.60
N LYS A 129 -9.79 1.36 -1.49
CA LYS A 129 -11.26 1.34 -1.52
C LYS A 129 -11.83 0.55 -0.33
N GLU A 130 -11.27 -0.63 -0.05
CA GLU A 130 -11.63 -1.40 1.12
C GLU A 130 -11.51 -0.58 2.43
N ALA A 131 -10.42 0.17 2.58
CA ALA A 131 -10.24 1.07 3.71
C ALA A 131 -11.33 2.15 3.76
N TRP A 132 -11.72 2.72 2.61
CA TRP A 132 -12.82 3.67 2.49
C TRP A 132 -14.13 3.07 2.99
N ASP A 133 -14.49 1.89 2.47
CA ASP A 133 -15.70 1.17 2.82
C ASP A 133 -15.70 0.78 4.32
N SER A 134 -14.52 0.56 4.90
CA SER A 134 -14.30 0.22 6.31
C SER A 134 -14.18 1.41 7.28
N GLY A 135 -14.49 2.63 6.82
CA GLY A 135 -14.56 3.83 7.67
C GLY A 135 -13.57 4.94 7.33
N ALA A 136 -12.65 4.75 6.38
CA ALA A 136 -11.75 5.83 5.94
C ALA A 136 -12.48 6.94 5.16
N TRP A 137 -13.75 6.74 4.80
CA TRP A 137 -14.62 7.80 4.31
C TRP A 137 -14.75 8.97 5.31
N ALA A 138 -14.71 8.67 6.61
CA ALA A 138 -14.81 9.66 7.67
C ALA A 138 -13.46 10.29 8.05
N TRP A 139 -12.36 9.80 7.48
CA TRP A 139 -11.03 10.31 7.81
C TRP A 139 -10.79 11.71 7.25
N SER A 140 -9.90 12.45 7.93
CA SER A 140 -9.33 13.66 7.36
C SER A 140 -8.50 13.34 6.11
N LYS A 141 -8.29 14.33 5.25
CA LYS A 141 -7.38 14.21 4.10
C LYS A 141 -5.97 13.82 4.53
N ALA A 142 -5.47 14.39 5.63
CA ALA A 142 -4.14 14.08 6.17
C ALA A 142 -4.05 12.61 6.62
N THR A 143 -5.10 12.09 7.26
CA THR A 143 -5.17 10.68 7.67
C THR A 143 -5.19 9.73 6.49
N ARG A 144 -5.98 10.00 5.44
CA ARG A 144 -5.96 9.20 4.20
C ARG A 144 -4.59 9.23 3.52
N LYS A 145 -3.95 10.40 3.45
CA LYS A 145 -2.59 10.54 2.91
C LYS A 145 -1.59 9.72 3.73
N ALA A 146 -1.65 9.77 5.05
CA ALA A 146 -0.75 8.98 5.88
C ALA A 146 -0.93 7.47 5.67
N TYR A 147 -2.18 6.99 5.66
CA TYR A 147 -2.47 5.58 5.36
C TYR A 147 -1.93 5.13 4.01
N ALA A 148 -2.15 5.97 2.99
CA ALA A 148 -1.76 5.66 1.62
C ALA A 148 -0.24 5.58 1.41
N ASN A 149 0.56 6.12 2.34
CA ASN A 149 2.03 6.19 2.26
C ASN A 149 2.71 5.53 3.47
N ASP A 150 2.00 4.71 4.23
CA ASP A 150 2.52 4.16 5.48
C ASP A 150 3.56 3.07 5.25
N THR A 151 4.84 3.46 5.37
CA THR A 151 6.00 2.57 5.36
C THR A 151 6.51 2.25 6.78
N SER A 152 5.90 2.85 7.82
CA SER A 152 6.30 2.67 9.22
C SER A 152 5.96 1.28 9.78
N ASP A 153 5.03 0.58 9.13
CA ASP A 153 4.73 -0.82 9.36
C ASP A 153 4.76 -1.58 8.02
N LYS A 154 5.62 -2.61 7.92
CA LYS A 154 5.81 -3.37 6.68
C LYS A 154 4.56 -4.09 6.18
N ARG A 155 3.54 -4.25 7.02
CA ARG A 155 2.29 -4.95 6.69
C ARG A 155 1.33 -4.10 5.88
N THR A 156 1.48 -2.77 5.86
CA THR A 156 0.54 -1.90 5.16
C THR A 156 0.74 -1.94 3.64
N LEU A 157 2.00 -1.94 3.19
CA LEU A 157 2.40 -1.90 1.78
C LEU A 157 3.33 -3.06 1.45
N LEU A 158 3.07 -3.79 0.36
CA LEU A 158 3.89 -4.93 -0.10
C LEU A 158 4.21 -4.84 -1.59
N ALA A 159 5.45 -5.18 -1.98
CA ALA A 159 5.80 -5.46 -3.37
C ALA A 159 5.22 -6.82 -3.81
N VAL A 160 4.34 -6.82 -4.82
CA VAL A 160 3.62 -8.01 -5.29
C VAL A 160 3.57 -8.04 -6.82
N THR A 161 3.31 -9.21 -7.40
CA THR A 161 3.11 -9.35 -8.85
C THR A 161 1.90 -8.55 -9.33
N ASP A 162 2.10 -7.75 -10.37
CA ASP A 162 1.14 -6.81 -10.93
C ASP A 162 -0.24 -7.44 -11.24
N ASN A 163 -0.25 -8.56 -11.93
CA ASN A 163 -1.47 -9.21 -12.40
C ASN A 163 -2.21 -9.90 -11.24
N VAL A 164 -1.50 -10.31 -10.19
CA VAL A 164 -2.09 -10.91 -8.99
C VAL A 164 -2.74 -9.80 -8.16
N ASN A 165 -2.10 -8.64 -8.07
CA ASN A 165 -2.67 -7.45 -7.46
C ASN A 165 -3.94 -6.97 -8.18
N GLN A 166 -3.95 -6.98 -9.52
CA GLN A 166 -5.14 -6.66 -10.31
C GLN A 166 -6.29 -7.67 -10.05
N ARG A 167 -5.98 -8.95 -9.85
CA ARG A 167 -6.98 -9.97 -9.47
C ARG A 167 -7.54 -9.73 -8.07
N LYS A 168 -6.70 -9.34 -7.11
CA LYS A 168 -7.13 -8.89 -5.78
C LYS A 168 -8.05 -7.66 -5.92
N SER A 169 -7.63 -6.63 -6.64
CA SER A 169 -8.35 -5.36 -6.77
C SER A 169 -8.59 -4.74 -5.38
N ASP A 170 -9.86 -4.53 -5.04
CA ASP A 170 -10.43 -3.95 -3.84
C ASP A 170 -11.12 -5.01 -2.96
N LYS A 171 -10.92 -6.30 -3.27
CA LYS A 171 -11.57 -7.40 -2.57
C LYS A 171 -11.01 -7.61 -1.17
N ASP A 172 -11.91 -7.91 -0.27
CA ASP A 172 -11.62 -8.37 1.09
C ASP A 172 -11.24 -9.87 1.13
N PRO A 173 -10.82 -10.40 2.30
CA PRO A 173 -10.57 -11.83 2.50
C PRO A 173 -11.77 -12.74 2.26
N SER A 174 -13.01 -12.24 2.27
CA SER A 174 -14.19 -13.05 1.94
C SER A 174 -14.27 -13.39 0.46
N GLN A 175 -13.77 -12.50 -0.39
CA GLN A 175 -13.79 -12.63 -1.85
C GLN A 175 -12.44 -13.06 -2.45
N TRP A 176 -11.32 -12.73 -1.80
CA TRP A 176 -9.99 -13.04 -2.31
C TRP A 176 -8.97 -13.28 -1.20
N VAL A 177 -8.18 -14.34 -1.37
CA VAL A 177 -6.95 -14.58 -0.58
C VAL A 177 -5.83 -14.96 -1.55
N PRO A 178 -4.55 -14.77 -1.15
CA PRO A 178 -3.42 -15.11 -2.01
C PRO A 178 -3.47 -16.56 -2.52
N PRO A 179 -3.14 -16.79 -3.81
CA PRO A 179 -3.08 -18.15 -4.35
C PRO A 179 -1.99 -19.00 -3.69
N LEU A 180 -0.88 -18.39 -3.26
CA LEU A 180 0.17 -19.09 -2.53
C LEU A 180 -0.30 -19.46 -1.12
N LYS A 181 -0.60 -20.75 -0.92
CA LYS A 181 -1.17 -21.25 0.34
C LYS A 181 -0.28 -21.03 1.55
N SER A 182 1.04 -21.13 1.39
CA SER A 182 1.99 -20.89 2.49
C SER A 182 1.96 -19.45 3.02
N TYR A 183 1.47 -18.49 2.22
CA TYR A 183 1.39 -17.09 2.62
C TYR A 183 0.04 -16.69 3.23
N VAL A 184 -0.99 -17.53 3.14
CA VAL A 184 -2.36 -17.16 3.56
C VAL A 184 -2.41 -16.72 5.03
N CYS A 185 -1.75 -17.44 5.94
CA CYS A 185 -1.77 -17.05 7.36
C CYS A 185 -1.04 -15.73 7.63
N THR A 186 0.07 -15.48 6.94
CA THR A 186 0.76 -14.18 7.00
C THR A 186 -0.13 -13.07 6.46
N TYR A 187 -0.81 -13.29 5.34
CA TYR A 187 -1.75 -12.33 4.78
C TYR A 187 -2.89 -11.99 5.76
N LEU A 188 -3.50 -12.99 6.40
CA LEU A 188 -4.55 -12.75 7.40
C LEU A 188 -4.04 -11.99 8.62
N GLY A 189 -2.85 -12.35 9.12
CA GLY A 189 -2.20 -11.63 10.21
C GLY A 189 -1.96 -10.17 9.85
N ASN A 190 -1.42 -9.91 8.65
CA ASN A 190 -1.18 -8.56 8.15
C ASN A 190 -2.49 -7.77 8.02
N TRP A 191 -3.52 -8.40 7.43
CA TRP A 191 -4.83 -7.81 7.25
C TRP A 191 -5.48 -7.38 8.57
N ILE A 192 -5.53 -8.29 9.56
CA ILE A 192 -6.04 -8.00 10.92
C ILE A 192 -5.23 -6.87 11.57
N SER A 193 -3.89 -6.93 11.45
CA SER A 193 -3.00 -5.89 12.01
C SER A 193 -3.31 -4.51 11.44
N VAL A 194 -3.44 -4.40 10.11
CA VAL A 194 -3.69 -3.13 9.44
C VAL A 194 -5.07 -2.60 9.83
N LYS A 195 -6.11 -3.45 9.81
CA LYS A 195 -7.46 -3.05 10.22
C LYS A 195 -7.49 -2.56 11.68
N ALA A 196 -6.86 -3.30 12.59
CA ALA A 196 -6.78 -2.91 14.01
C ALA A 196 -5.97 -1.61 14.21
N ARG A 197 -4.78 -1.51 13.60
CA ARG A 197 -3.88 -0.36 13.73
C ARG A 197 -4.50 0.95 13.25
N TRP A 198 -5.28 0.89 12.18
CA TRP A 198 -5.95 2.04 11.59
C TRP A 198 -7.40 2.20 12.06
N ASN A 199 -7.85 1.39 13.02
CA ASN A 199 -9.21 1.37 13.53
C ASN A 199 -10.25 1.30 12.40
N LEU A 200 -10.07 0.38 11.44
CA LEU A 200 -10.99 0.07 10.34
C LEU A 200 -11.95 -1.05 10.77
N SER A 201 -13.20 -1.03 10.29
CA SER A 201 -14.15 -2.13 10.51
C SER A 201 -13.90 -3.30 9.58
N MET A 202 -14.53 -4.41 9.93
CA MET A 202 -14.78 -5.51 9.00
C MET A 202 -16.28 -5.69 8.80
N ASP A 203 -16.69 -6.14 7.62
CA ASP A 203 -18.05 -6.63 7.47
C ASP A 203 -18.22 -8.05 8.04
N ILE A 204 -19.45 -8.56 8.04
CA ILE A 204 -19.77 -9.87 8.61
C ILE A 204 -19.20 -11.04 7.78
N SER A 205 -19.14 -10.90 6.46
CA SER A 205 -18.61 -11.91 5.54
C SER A 205 -17.09 -11.99 5.68
N GLU A 206 -16.43 -10.83 5.67
CA GLU A 206 -15.00 -10.64 5.91
C GLU A 206 -14.57 -11.30 7.22
N ARG A 207 -15.18 -10.87 8.34
CA ARG A 207 -14.84 -11.39 9.66
C ARG A 207 -15.12 -12.89 9.77
N GLY A 208 -16.25 -13.35 9.23
CA GLY A 208 -16.61 -14.77 9.22
C GLY A 208 -15.58 -15.62 8.46
N ARG A 209 -15.16 -15.15 7.27
CA ARG A 209 -14.15 -15.85 6.47
C ARG A 209 -12.80 -15.90 7.16
N ILE A 210 -12.33 -14.77 7.70
CA ILE A 210 -11.06 -14.71 8.42
C ILE A 210 -11.10 -15.67 9.61
N LYS A 211 -12.15 -15.61 10.43
CA LYS A 211 -12.31 -16.51 11.59
C LYS A 211 -12.22 -17.99 11.17
N ASN A 212 -12.94 -18.39 10.13
CA ASN A 212 -12.93 -19.78 9.65
C ASN A 212 -11.54 -20.22 9.20
N LEU A 213 -10.77 -19.35 8.55
CA LEU A 213 -9.39 -19.64 8.15
C LEU A 213 -8.43 -19.71 9.35
N LEU A 214 -8.61 -18.84 10.35
CA LEU A 214 -7.87 -18.90 11.61
C LEU A 214 -8.12 -20.22 12.35
N ASP A 215 -9.37 -20.68 12.41
CA ASP A 215 -9.71 -21.91 13.12
C ASP A 215 -9.22 -23.17 12.39
N SER A 216 -9.25 -23.17 11.04
CA SER A 216 -9.00 -24.38 10.24
C SER A 216 -7.57 -24.53 9.72
N SER A 217 -6.92 -23.44 9.33
CA SER A 217 -5.64 -23.47 8.58
C SER A 217 -4.54 -22.62 9.20
N CYS A 218 -4.90 -21.68 10.07
CA CYS A 218 -3.97 -20.74 10.70
C CYS A 218 -4.10 -20.75 12.24
N THR A 219 -4.38 -21.92 12.80
CA THR A 219 -4.63 -22.10 14.23
C THR A 219 -3.42 -21.64 15.05
N GLY A 220 -3.67 -20.84 16.09
CA GLY A 220 -2.62 -20.33 16.96
C GLY A 220 -1.76 -19.22 16.35
N LEU A 221 -2.19 -18.60 15.23
CA LEU A 221 -1.49 -17.46 14.64
C LEU A 221 -1.31 -16.34 15.69
N VAL A 222 -0.06 -15.97 15.93
CA VAL A 222 0.35 -14.82 16.74
C VAL A 222 0.76 -13.69 15.81
N ILE A 223 0.27 -12.49 16.10
CA ILE A 223 0.57 -11.27 15.36
C ILE A 223 1.58 -10.46 16.16
N GLU A 224 2.69 -10.14 15.52
CA GLU A 224 3.72 -9.27 16.09
C GLU A 224 3.16 -7.88 16.43
N PRO A 225 3.59 -7.26 17.55
CA PRO A 225 3.22 -5.90 17.91
C PRO A 225 3.50 -4.89 16.78
N TRP A 226 2.82 -3.74 16.82
CA TRP A 226 3.07 -2.63 15.92
C TRP A 226 3.29 -1.34 16.68
N SER A 227 3.83 -0.34 16.00
CA SER A 227 3.78 1.05 16.50
C SER A 227 2.40 1.65 16.24
N ALA A 228 2.02 2.70 16.98
CA ALA A 228 0.81 3.45 16.66
C ALA A 228 0.83 3.98 15.20
N ALA A 229 -0.34 4.14 14.58
CA ALA A 229 -0.45 4.77 13.26
C ALA A 229 0.15 6.19 13.29
N PRO A 230 0.84 6.65 12.23
CA PRO A 230 1.58 7.92 12.20
C PRO A 230 0.70 9.19 12.28
N VAL A 231 -0.59 9.04 12.58
CA VAL A 231 -1.60 10.09 12.66
C VAL A 231 -2.25 10.20 14.03
N SER A 232 -1.81 9.40 15.01
CA SER A 232 -2.33 9.45 16.37
C SER A 232 -1.74 10.63 17.15
N GLY A 233 -2.07 11.85 16.73
CA GLY A 233 -2.18 13.01 17.60
C GLY A 233 -3.61 13.08 18.13
N THR A 234 -3.87 12.41 19.24
CA THR A 234 -5.00 12.64 20.17
C THR A 234 -6.42 12.62 19.57
N MET A 235 -7.01 11.43 19.41
CA MET A 235 -8.46 11.28 19.54
C MET A 235 -8.81 11.05 21.03
N LEU A 236 -9.02 12.12 21.80
CA LEU A 236 -9.74 12.06 23.08
C LEU A 236 -10.63 13.30 23.25
N THR A 237 -11.94 13.01 23.23
CA THR A 237 -13.04 13.66 23.95
C THR A 237 -13.42 15.12 23.65
N SER A 238 -14.57 15.31 23.00
CA SER A 238 -15.69 16.08 23.58
C SER A 238 -17.04 15.54 23.08
N PRO A 239 -18.10 15.59 23.91
CA PRO A 239 -19.31 14.80 23.76
C PRO A 239 -20.34 15.43 22.81
N VAL A 240 -21.27 14.57 22.40
CA VAL A 240 -22.58 14.86 21.80
C VAL A 240 -23.20 16.15 22.31
N THR A 241 -23.62 17.02 21.38
CA THR A 241 -24.79 17.88 21.59
C THR A 241 -25.65 17.91 20.32
N THR A 242 -26.81 17.29 20.47
CA THR A 242 -28.08 17.40 19.72
C THR A 242 -28.19 18.37 18.53
N SER A 243 -28.69 17.82 17.42
CA SER A 243 -29.45 18.52 16.38
C SER A 243 -30.69 19.24 16.96
N PRO A 244 -31.19 20.28 16.29
CA PRO A 244 -32.42 20.02 15.52
C PRO A 244 -32.41 20.60 14.11
N ALA A 245 -33.30 20.03 13.31
CA ALA A 245 -33.61 20.33 11.92
C ALA A 245 -34.12 21.76 11.67
N ALA A 246 -33.82 22.29 10.48
CA ALA A 246 -34.68 23.23 9.73
C ALA A 246 -34.08 23.51 8.33
N THR A 247 -34.72 22.97 7.29
CA THR A 247 -35.46 23.67 6.21
C THR A 247 -34.67 24.05 4.96
N SER A 248 -35.15 23.48 3.84
CA SER A 248 -34.90 23.90 2.46
C SER A 248 -35.36 25.35 2.21
N PRO A 249 -34.78 26.02 1.21
CA PRO A 249 -35.64 26.40 0.08
C PRO A 249 -35.01 26.15 -1.30
N ALA A 250 -35.92 26.10 -2.28
CA ALA A 250 -35.72 25.89 -3.69
C ALA A 250 -35.37 27.17 -4.48
N ALA A 251 -34.90 26.95 -5.72
CA ALA A 251 -34.75 27.85 -6.87
C ALA A 251 -33.68 28.96 -6.76
N THR A 252 -32.86 29.27 -7.77
CA THR A 252 -33.26 29.58 -9.15
C THR A 252 -32.04 29.52 -10.10
N SER A 253 -32.28 29.17 -11.36
CA SER A 253 -31.35 29.31 -12.50
C SER A 253 -31.08 30.80 -12.83
N PRO A 254 -30.00 31.12 -13.55
CA PRO A 254 -30.22 31.62 -14.91
C PRO A 254 -29.24 31.10 -15.97
N ALA A 255 -29.63 31.37 -17.21
CA ALA A 255 -29.14 30.82 -18.46
C ALA A 255 -27.91 31.55 -19.07
N ALA A 256 -27.20 30.77 -19.90
CA ALA A 256 -26.56 31.08 -21.17
C ALA A 256 -25.57 32.25 -21.31
N THR A 257 -24.35 31.92 -21.78
CA THR A 257 -23.81 32.50 -23.03
C THR A 257 -22.63 31.67 -23.55
N SER A 258 -22.71 31.26 -24.82
CA SER A 258 -21.57 30.76 -25.60
C SER A 258 -20.61 31.91 -25.96
N PRO A 259 -19.36 31.59 -26.33
CA PRO A 259 -19.03 31.83 -27.73
C PRO A 259 -18.27 30.67 -28.41
N THR A 260 -18.60 30.54 -29.69
CA THR A 260 -17.95 29.81 -30.78
C THR A 260 -16.51 30.31 -31.02
N THR A 261 -15.54 29.42 -31.30
CA THR A 261 -14.65 29.51 -32.49
C THR A 261 -13.65 28.32 -32.60
N THR A 262 -13.72 27.68 -33.77
CA THR A 262 -12.62 27.29 -34.68
C THR A 262 -11.66 26.14 -34.34
N SER A 263 -11.99 24.99 -34.95
CA SER A 263 -11.16 24.10 -35.79
C SER A 263 -9.63 24.07 -35.59
N ALA A 264 -9.11 22.88 -35.25
CA ALA A 264 -7.93 22.32 -35.89
C ALA A 264 -7.99 20.79 -35.79
N ALA A 265 -8.16 20.14 -36.94
CA ALA A 265 -8.04 18.70 -37.09
C ALA A 265 -6.58 18.31 -36.85
N THR A 266 -6.35 17.48 -35.83
CA THR A 266 -5.05 16.81 -35.62
C THR A 266 -5.28 15.31 -35.71
N VAL A 267 -4.67 14.73 -36.75
CA VAL A 267 -4.54 13.30 -37.01
C VAL A 267 -4.17 12.55 -35.72
N PRO A 268 -4.92 11.51 -35.28
CA PRO A 268 -4.52 10.76 -34.11
C PRO A 268 -3.28 9.93 -34.43
N ALA A 269 -2.24 10.11 -33.62
CA ALA A 269 -1.03 9.31 -33.62
C ALA A 269 -1.38 7.81 -33.50
N GLN A 270 -0.81 7.03 -34.40
CA GLN A 270 -0.94 5.58 -34.45
C GLN A 270 -0.10 4.98 -33.31
N VAL A 271 -0.74 4.80 -32.16
CA VAL A 271 -0.12 4.16 -31.00
C VAL A 271 -0.28 2.65 -31.18
N GLY A 272 0.82 1.98 -31.56
CA GLY A 272 0.93 0.53 -31.71
C GLY A 272 0.85 -0.23 -30.38
N VAL A 273 -0.18 0.03 -29.57
CA VAL A 273 -0.41 -0.62 -28.28
C VAL A 273 -1.49 -1.68 -28.45
N SER A 274 -1.23 -2.87 -27.92
CA SER A 274 -2.22 -3.92 -27.76
C SER A 274 -3.39 -3.39 -26.90
N VAL A 275 -4.54 -3.11 -27.52
CA VAL A 275 -5.71 -2.55 -26.82
C VAL A 275 -6.69 -3.65 -26.41
N TYR A 276 -7.20 -3.60 -25.18
CA TYR A 276 -8.13 -4.62 -24.67
C TYR A 276 -9.59 -4.15 -24.78
N PRO A 277 -10.51 -4.94 -25.35
CA PRO A 277 -11.93 -4.58 -25.46
C PRO A 277 -12.55 -4.25 -24.09
N GLY A 278 -13.23 -3.11 -23.99
CA GLY A 278 -13.89 -2.65 -22.76
C GLY A 278 -12.97 -2.03 -21.71
N ALA A 279 -11.65 -2.07 -21.92
CA ALA A 279 -10.69 -1.42 -21.04
C ALA A 279 -10.73 0.10 -21.17
N TRP A 280 -10.32 0.78 -20.10
CA TRP A 280 -10.20 2.22 -20.04
C TRP A 280 -9.22 2.75 -21.09
N CYS A 281 -9.56 3.88 -21.69
CA CYS A 281 -8.72 4.50 -22.70
C CYS A 281 -8.74 6.02 -22.61
N LYS A 282 -7.64 6.65 -23.04
CA LYS A 282 -7.48 8.10 -23.21
C LYS A 282 -6.31 8.33 -24.20
N PRO A 283 -6.35 9.35 -25.07
CA PRO A 283 -7.44 10.30 -25.32
C PRO A 283 -8.66 9.66 -26.00
N GLU A 284 -9.83 10.30 -25.84
CA GLU A 284 -11.02 9.97 -26.63
C GLU A 284 -10.71 10.18 -28.12
N GLY A 285 -11.11 9.24 -28.97
CA GLY A 285 -10.76 9.20 -30.39
C GLY A 285 -9.46 8.46 -30.73
N ALA A 286 -8.71 7.96 -29.74
CA ALA A 286 -7.57 7.08 -30.01
C ALA A 286 -8.01 5.77 -30.70
N THR A 287 -7.17 5.23 -31.58
CA THR A 287 -7.39 3.95 -32.28
C THR A 287 -6.28 2.95 -31.94
N GLY A 288 -6.62 1.67 -31.81
CA GLY A 288 -5.64 0.60 -31.57
C GLY A 288 -6.11 -0.76 -32.07
N ILE A 289 -5.23 -1.76 -32.03
CA ILE A 289 -5.50 -3.13 -32.52
C ILE A 289 -5.39 -4.11 -31.33
N TYR A 290 -6.41 -4.94 -31.14
CA TYR A 290 -6.34 -6.03 -30.14
C TYR A 290 -5.58 -7.23 -30.71
N THR A 291 -5.13 -8.15 -29.87
CA THR A 291 -4.37 -9.35 -30.26
C THR A 291 -5.09 -10.26 -31.27
N ASN A 292 -6.41 -10.10 -31.45
CA ASN A 292 -7.20 -10.77 -32.49
C ASN A 292 -7.22 -10.04 -33.85
N GLY A 293 -6.40 -8.99 -34.03
CA GLY A 293 -6.28 -8.22 -35.27
C GLY A 293 -7.43 -7.23 -35.51
N LYS A 294 -8.41 -7.11 -34.61
CA LYS A 294 -9.53 -6.17 -34.78
C LYS A 294 -9.18 -4.78 -34.28
N SER A 295 -9.64 -3.77 -35.01
CA SER A 295 -9.49 -2.36 -34.65
C SER A 295 -10.52 -1.91 -33.62
N TYR A 296 -10.06 -1.11 -32.66
CA TYR A 296 -10.87 -0.51 -31.61
C TYR A 296 -10.64 1.00 -31.56
N VAL A 297 -11.68 1.72 -31.17
CA VAL A 297 -11.68 3.17 -30.92
C VAL A 297 -12.00 3.46 -29.46
N CYS A 298 -11.32 4.45 -28.91
CA CYS A 298 -11.58 4.96 -27.59
C CYS A 298 -12.78 5.92 -27.61
N ALA A 299 -13.92 5.53 -27.03
CA ALA A 299 -15.14 6.35 -27.03
C ALA A 299 -15.87 6.29 -25.69
N LYS A 300 -16.63 7.35 -25.37
CA LYS A 300 -17.56 7.37 -24.21
C LYS A 300 -18.92 6.73 -24.49
N THR A 301 -19.15 6.31 -25.72
CA THR A 301 -20.36 5.64 -26.16
C THR A 301 -20.05 4.22 -26.60
N ASN A 302 -21.02 3.32 -26.46
CA ASN A 302 -20.95 1.99 -27.05
C ASN A 302 -21.18 2.04 -28.57
N ALA A 303 -21.14 0.88 -29.25
CA ALA A 303 -21.30 0.80 -30.71
C ALA A 303 -22.68 1.28 -31.19
N SER A 304 -23.70 1.29 -30.33
CA SER A 304 -25.06 1.77 -30.62
C SER A 304 -25.24 3.26 -30.30
N GLY A 305 -24.17 3.98 -29.91
CA GLY A 305 -24.23 5.40 -29.58
C GLY A 305 -24.70 5.72 -28.14
N VAL A 306 -24.95 4.70 -27.31
CA VAL A 306 -25.38 4.91 -25.92
C VAL A 306 -24.15 5.23 -25.05
N ALA A 307 -24.21 6.33 -24.31
CA ALA A 307 -23.14 6.72 -23.39
C ALA A 307 -22.94 5.69 -22.27
N TYR A 308 -21.69 5.42 -21.89
CA TYR A 308 -21.39 4.63 -20.71
C TYR A 308 -21.86 5.39 -19.47
N SER A 309 -22.53 4.69 -18.55
CA SER A 309 -23.14 5.27 -17.35
C SER A 309 -22.14 5.95 -16.41
N ASP A 310 -20.86 5.62 -16.52
CA ASP A 310 -19.77 6.21 -15.73
C ASP A 310 -19.04 7.36 -16.45
N GLY A 311 -19.49 7.76 -17.65
CA GLY A 311 -18.99 8.94 -18.38
C GLY A 311 -17.54 8.85 -18.87
N ARG A 312 -16.90 7.70 -18.72
CA ARG A 312 -15.50 7.48 -19.02
C ARG A 312 -15.36 6.72 -20.36
N ALA A 313 -14.27 6.96 -21.09
CA ALA A 313 -14.06 6.35 -22.42
C ALA A 313 -13.45 4.94 -22.32
N ARG A 314 -13.93 4.02 -23.16
CA ARG A 314 -13.46 2.63 -23.23
C ARG A 314 -13.12 2.23 -24.66
N TRP A 315 -12.23 1.26 -24.80
CA TRP A 315 -11.93 0.63 -26.09
C TRP A 315 -13.15 -0.15 -26.58
N ARG A 316 -13.85 0.38 -27.58
CA ARG A 316 -14.95 -0.32 -28.26
C ARG A 316 -14.58 -0.65 -29.69
N ARG A 317 -15.26 -1.63 -30.27
CA ARG A 317 -15.06 -1.95 -31.68
C ARG A 317 -15.39 -0.69 -32.51
N GLY A 318 -14.43 -0.30 -33.35
CA GLY A 318 -14.57 0.76 -34.33
C GLY A 318 -15.67 0.44 -35.32
#